data_AF-A0A8S0X5K2-F1
#
_entry.id   AF-A0A8S0X5K2-F1
#
_cell.length_a   1.000
_cell.length_b   1.000
_cell.length_c   1.000
_cell.angle_alpha   90.00
_cell.angle_beta   90.00
_cell.angle_gamma   90.00
#
_symmetry.space_group_name_H-M   'P 1'
#
loop_
_entity.id
_entity.type
_entity.pdbx_description
1 polymer ?
#
loop_
_entity_poly.entity_id
_entity_poly.type
_entity_poly.pdbx_seq_one_letter_code
_entity_poly.pdbx_strand_id
1 'polypeptide(L)'
;MEGNEVIGTPKHPDWLQMVRVKEGEVPHMIAYVSTRLSHYRPAMHCDIMDHRDILVLSLFSGGEVLNLMNIYSDNQHTAIKHLAAQVHSLPPFIYMAGDFTCISTTWDDYEHGESSTAISLQDTASQIGLEWA
;
A
#
# COMPACT_ATOMS: atom_id res chain seq x y z
N MET A 1 16.40 10.76 30.01
CA MET A 1 14.97 11.11 29.92
C MET A 1 14.39 10.20 28.86
N GLU A 2 13.67 9.17 29.28
CA GLU A 2 12.90 8.31 28.37
C GLU A 2 11.68 9.11 27.93
N GLY A 3 11.46 9.21 26.62
CA GLY A 3 10.30 9.90 26.05
C GLY A 3 9.03 9.13 26.39
N ASN A 4 7.99 9.84 26.80
CA ASN A 4 6.70 9.22 27.08
C ASN A 4 6.18 8.50 25.83
N GLU A 5 5.62 7.32 26.04
CA GLU A 5 4.97 6.53 24.99
C GLU A 5 3.81 7.36 24.41
N VAL A 6 3.96 7.80 23.15
CA VAL A 6 2.90 8.52 22.44
C VAL A 6 1.88 7.48 21.98
N ILE A 7 0.84 7.29 22.79
CA ILE A 7 -0.26 6.38 22.46
C ILE A 7 -1.23 7.10 21.53
N GLY A 8 -1.20 6.74 20.25
CA GLY A 8 -2.16 7.19 19.24
C GLY A 8 -1.50 7.67 17.95
N THR A 9 -2.30 7.71 16.89
CA THR A 9 -1.89 8.17 15.56
C THR A 9 -1.55 9.67 15.57
N PRO A 10 -0.35 10.10 15.17
CA PRO A 10 0.00 11.52 15.07
C PRO A 10 -1.02 12.30 14.26
N LYS A 11 -1.67 13.31 14.86
CA LYS A 11 -2.60 14.20 14.15
C LYS A 11 -1.93 15.54 13.89
N HIS A 12 -1.95 15.99 12.64
CA HIS A 12 -1.40 17.27 12.23
C HIS A 12 -2.34 17.95 11.23
N PRO A 13 -2.60 19.27 11.34
CA PRO A 13 -3.59 19.97 10.51
C PRO A 13 -3.29 19.89 8.99
N ASP A 14 -2.01 19.77 8.61
CA ASP A 14 -1.60 19.65 7.20
C ASP A 14 -1.68 18.22 6.63
N TRP A 15 -2.16 17.26 7.42
CA TRP A 15 -2.25 15.85 7.01
C TRP A 15 -3.65 15.30 7.24
N LEU A 16 -4.29 14.88 6.15
CA LEU A 16 -5.51 14.10 6.18
C LEU A 16 -5.17 12.65 6.51
N GLN A 17 -5.58 12.20 7.69
CA GLN A 17 -5.49 10.80 8.07
C GLN A 17 -6.60 10.00 7.37
N MET A 18 -6.21 9.01 6.58
CA MET A 18 -7.10 8.09 5.89
C MET A 18 -6.85 6.68 6.44
N VAL A 19 -7.89 6.09 7.04
CA VAL A 19 -7.81 4.76 7.66
C VAL A 19 -9.09 3.97 7.33
N ARG A 20 -8.93 2.68 7.03
CA ARG A 20 -10.05 1.76 6.91
C ARG A 20 -10.56 1.45 8.31
N VAL A 21 -11.81 1.82 8.59
CA VAL A 21 -12.47 1.52 9.86
C VAL A 21 -13.52 0.44 9.61
N LYS A 22 -13.31 -0.74 10.19
CA LYS A 22 -14.28 -1.83 10.18
C LYS A 22 -14.58 -2.24 11.61
N GLU A 23 -15.86 -2.45 11.91
CA GLU A 23 -16.30 -2.71 13.29
C GLU A 23 -15.63 -3.96 13.85
N GLY A 24 -15.01 -3.83 15.02
CA GLY A 24 -14.31 -4.93 15.70
C GLY A 24 -12.89 -5.23 15.18
N GLU A 25 -12.38 -4.50 14.17
CA GLU A 25 -11.03 -4.71 13.63
C GLU A 25 -10.08 -3.55 13.98
N VAL A 26 -8.84 -3.88 14.34
CA VAL A 26 -7.77 -2.89 14.52
C VAL A 26 -7.11 -2.65 13.15
N PRO A 27 -7.07 -1.40 12.65
CA PRO A 27 -6.45 -1.09 11.37
C PRO A 27 -4.96 -1.39 11.39
N HIS A 28 -4.46 -2.11 10.39
CA HIS A 28 -3.02 -2.38 10.22
C HIS A 28 -2.30 -1.25 9.48
N MET A 29 -3.03 -0.48 8.68
CA MET A 29 -2.46 0.58 7.86
C MET A 29 -3.23 1.87 7.96
N ILE A 30 -2.47 2.95 7.89
CA ILE A 30 -2.96 4.32 7.89
C ILE A 30 -2.18 5.05 6.81
N ALA A 31 -2.90 5.78 5.95
CA ALA A 31 -2.29 6.70 5.01
C ALA A 31 -2.44 8.14 5.52
N TYR A 32 -1.38 8.93 5.41
CA TYR A 32 -1.44 10.37 5.62
C TYR A 32 -1.28 11.06 4.29
N VAL A 33 -2.32 11.79 3.88
CA VAL A 33 -2.33 12.55 2.64
C VAL A 33 -2.18 14.02 2.98
N SER A 34 -1.19 14.70 2.41
CA SER A 34 -1.04 16.13 2.64
C SER A 34 -2.30 16.88 2.20
N THR A 35 -2.76 17.84 2.99
CA THR A 35 -3.91 18.71 2.64
C THR A 35 -3.67 19.51 1.36
N ARG A 36 -2.40 19.69 0.97
CA ARG A 36 -2.00 20.26 -0.33
C ARG A 36 -2.47 19.44 -1.53
N LEU A 37 -2.83 18.18 -1.34
CA LEU A 37 -3.38 17.28 -2.37
C LEU A 37 -4.91 17.23 -2.36
N SER A 38 -5.58 18.03 -1.53
CA SER A 38 -7.05 18.01 -1.39
C SER A 38 -7.80 18.32 -2.70
N HIS A 39 -7.22 19.12 -3.60
CA HIS A 39 -7.81 19.39 -4.91
C HIS A 39 -7.81 18.16 -5.82
N TYR A 40 -6.92 17.19 -5.57
CA TYR A 40 -6.95 15.88 -6.21
C TYR A 40 -7.97 14.92 -5.59
N ARG A 41 -8.81 15.37 -4.65
CA ARG A 41 -9.89 14.57 -4.05
C ARG A 41 -9.45 13.15 -3.64
N PRO A 42 -8.50 13.01 -2.70
CA PRO A 42 -8.01 11.70 -2.28
C PRO A 42 -9.17 10.81 -1.80
N ALA A 43 -9.22 9.57 -2.27
CA ALA A 43 -10.24 8.60 -1.89
C ALA A 43 -9.61 7.24 -1.59
N MET A 44 -10.09 6.57 -0.53
CA MET A 44 -9.69 5.22 -0.18
C MET A 44 -10.72 4.23 -0.70
N HIS A 45 -10.26 3.13 -1.31
CA HIS A 45 -11.12 2.15 -1.98
C HIS A 45 -10.98 0.77 -1.33
N CYS A 46 -12.09 0.25 -0.81
CA CYS A 46 -12.18 -1.15 -0.34
C CYS A 46 -12.86 -2.04 -1.38
N ASP A 47 -13.55 -1.46 -2.36
CA ASP A 47 -14.22 -2.16 -3.46
C ASP A 47 -13.23 -2.65 -4.54
N ILE A 48 -12.08 -1.98 -4.70
CA ILE A 48 -11.00 -2.44 -5.58
C ILE A 48 -10.24 -3.61 -4.95
N MET A 49 -9.94 -3.52 -3.65
CA MET A 49 -9.20 -4.55 -2.91
C MET A 49 -9.58 -4.50 -1.44
N ASP A 50 -10.35 -5.50 -0.97
CA ASP A 50 -10.85 -5.53 0.41
C ASP A 50 -9.97 -6.35 1.38
N HIS A 51 -8.68 -6.05 1.46
CA HIS A 51 -7.74 -6.75 2.36
C HIS A 51 -7.34 -5.86 3.55
N ARG A 52 -7.20 -6.42 4.75
CA ARG A 52 -6.81 -5.64 5.95
C ARG A 52 -5.40 -5.05 5.84
N ASP A 53 -4.55 -5.74 5.08
CA ASP A 53 -3.15 -5.42 4.84
C ASP A 53 -2.88 -4.87 3.43
N ILE A 54 -3.93 -4.46 2.69
CA ILE A 54 -3.78 -3.69 1.43
C ILE A 54 -4.60 -2.41 1.54
N LEU A 55 -3.99 -1.26 1.21
CA LEU A 55 -4.66 0.04 1.13
C LEU A 55 -4.54 0.55 -0.29
N VAL A 56 -5.68 0.81 -0.92
CA VAL A 56 -5.76 1.47 -2.22
C VAL A 56 -6.23 2.91 -2.01
N LEU A 57 -5.43 3.85 -2.51
CA LEU A 57 -5.71 5.27 -2.51
C LEU A 57 -5.76 5.75 -3.95
N SER A 58 -6.74 6.56 -4.32
CA SER A 58 -6.76 7.25 -5.60
C SER A 58 -6.63 8.75 -5.45
N LEU A 59 -5.95 9.38 -6.40
CA LEU A 59 -5.95 10.84 -6.62
C LEU A 59 -6.58 11.14 -7.98
N PHE A 60 -7.50 12.09 -8.02
CA PHE A 60 -8.19 12.53 -9.23
C PHE A 60 -7.52 13.78 -9.82
N SER A 61 -6.94 13.66 -11.02
CA SER A 61 -6.24 14.75 -11.71
C SER A 61 -6.73 14.89 -13.14
N GLY A 62 -7.32 16.02 -13.50
CA GLY A 62 -7.61 16.34 -14.91
C GLY A 62 -8.56 15.38 -15.65
N GLY A 63 -9.42 14.63 -14.93
CA GLY A 63 -10.27 13.60 -15.52
C GLY A 63 -9.72 12.18 -15.42
N GLU A 64 -8.48 12.04 -14.98
CA GLU A 64 -7.80 10.76 -14.75
C GLU A 64 -7.80 10.38 -13.27
N VAL A 65 -7.75 9.08 -13.01
CA VAL A 65 -7.64 8.50 -11.67
C VAL A 65 -6.26 7.86 -11.54
N LEU A 66 -5.48 8.36 -10.59
CA LEU A 66 -4.16 7.87 -10.26
C LEU A 66 -4.27 6.95 -9.05
N ASN A 67 -4.11 5.64 -9.25
CA ASN A 67 -4.19 4.65 -8.17
C ASN A 67 -2.81 4.40 -7.54
N LEU A 68 -2.77 4.41 -6.22
CA LEU A 68 -1.61 4.14 -5.39
C LEU A 68 -1.95 2.97 -4.46
N MET A 69 -1.00 2.07 -4.24
CA MET A 69 -1.16 0.92 -3.36
C MET A 69 -0.12 0.94 -2.24
N ASN A 70 -0.57 0.65 -1.02
CA ASN A 70 0.32 0.33 0.10
C ASN A 70 0.04 -1.09 0.59
N ILE A 71 1.08 -1.89 0.81
CA ILE A 71 0.98 -3.29 1.24
C ILE A 71 1.72 -3.46 2.56
N TYR A 72 1.10 -4.19 3.48
CA TYR A 72 1.79 -4.76 4.63
C TYR A 72 1.80 -6.28 4.48
N SER A 73 2.98 -6.89 4.54
CA SER A 73 3.13 -8.33 4.35
C SER A 73 3.30 -9.02 5.70
N ASP A 74 2.45 -9.99 6.00
CA ASP A 74 2.67 -10.86 7.15
C ASP A 74 3.72 -11.94 6.84
N ASN A 75 4.08 -12.72 7.86
CA ASN A 75 5.03 -13.84 7.72
C ASN A 75 4.59 -14.92 6.72
N GLN A 76 3.32 -14.90 6.28
CA GLN A 76 2.76 -15.83 5.31
C GLN A 76 2.52 -15.18 3.94
N HIS A 77 2.87 -13.90 3.80
CA HIS A 77 2.66 -13.07 2.62
C HIS A 77 1.21 -13.11 2.11
N THR A 78 0.24 -13.12 3.03
CA THR A 78 -1.19 -13.26 2.69
C THR A 78 -1.67 -12.15 1.76
N ALA A 79 -1.28 -10.91 2.04
CA ALA A 79 -1.59 -9.74 1.21
C ALA A 79 -1.05 -9.88 -0.22
N ILE A 80 0.23 -10.24 -0.38
CA ILE A 80 0.87 -10.40 -1.69
C ILE A 80 0.22 -11.54 -2.48
N LYS A 81 -0.07 -12.68 -1.82
CA LYS A 81 -0.78 -13.81 -2.45
C LYS A 81 -2.20 -13.41 -2.89
N HIS A 82 -2.91 -12.65 -2.06
CA HIS A 82 -4.25 -12.15 -2.38
C HIS A 82 -4.22 -11.19 -3.58
N LEU A 83 -3.26 -10.27 -3.60
CA LEU A 83 -3.01 -9.36 -4.71
C LEU A 83 -2.75 -10.13 -6.02
N ALA A 84 -1.84 -11.10 -6.00
CA ALA A 84 -1.53 -11.92 -7.16
C ALA A 84 -2.76 -12.69 -7.69
N ALA A 85 -3.62 -13.19 -6.79
CA ALA A 85 -4.83 -13.91 -7.17
C ALA A 85 -5.89 -13.03 -7.86
N GLN A 86 -5.87 -11.72 -7.62
CA GLN A 86 -6.85 -10.77 -8.17
C GLN A 86 -6.29 -9.85 -9.25
N VAL A 87 -5.02 -10.01 -9.63
CA VAL A 87 -4.29 -9.08 -10.51
C VAL A 87 -5.07 -8.69 -11.79
N HIS A 88 -5.75 -9.65 -12.41
CA HIS A 88 -6.46 -9.44 -13.68
C HIS A 88 -7.75 -8.61 -13.56
N SER A 89 -8.27 -8.38 -12.35
CA SER A 89 -9.45 -7.52 -12.12
C SER A 89 -9.07 -6.11 -11.65
N LEU A 90 -7.78 -5.84 -11.46
CA LEU A 90 -7.33 -4.57 -10.90
C LEU A 90 -7.17 -3.49 -11.97
N PRO A 91 -7.46 -2.21 -11.61
CA PRO A 91 -7.09 -1.10 -12.46
C PRO A 91 -5.56 -0.95 -12.50
N PRO A 92 -5.02 -0.16 -13.45
CA PRO A 92 -3.61 0.19 -13.42
C PRO A 92 -3.28 1.04 -12.19
N PHE A 93 -2.07 0.84 -11.67
CA PHE A 93 -1.49 1.60 -10.56
C PHE A 93 -0.28 2.40 -11.04
N ILE A 94 -0.05 3.55 -10.43
CA ILE A 94 1.11 4.40 -10.72
C ILE A 94 2.18 4.32 -9.63
N TYR A 95 1.84 3.72 -8.49
CA TYR A 95 2.75 3.55 -7.37
C TYR A 95 2.31 2.38 -6.50
N MET A 96 3.28 1.60 -6.05
CA MET A 96 3.13 0.62 -4.98
C MET A 96 4.29 0.79 -4.01
N ALA A 97 3.97 0.75 -2.72
CA ALA A 97 4.96 0.70 -1.66
C ALA A 97 4.47 -0.22 -0.55
N GLY A 98 5.32 -0.42 0.45
CA GLY A 98 4.95 -1.22 1.59
C GLY A 98 6.14 -1.80 2.32
N ASP A 99 5.82 -2.51 3.38
CA ASP A 99 6.73 -3.50 3.96
C ASP A 99 6.36 -4.86 3.37
N PHE A 100 7.12 -5.29 2.36
CA PHE A 100 6.86 -6.55 1.68
C PHE A 100 7.39 -7.77 2.45
N THR A 101 8.27 -7.54 3.44
CA THR A 101 8.89 -8.59 4.27
C THR A 101 9.46 -9.76 3.45
N CYS A 102 9.88 -9.51 2.21
CA CYS A 102 10.44 -10.51 1.32
C CYS A 102 11.78 -10.05 0.75
N ILE A 103 12.68 -11.00 0.54
CA ILE A 103 14.03 -10.72 0.07
C ILE A 103 14.00 -10.65 -1.46
N SER A 104 14.54 -9.57 -2.01
CA SER A 104 14.71 -9.37 -3.45
C SER A 104 16.06 -8.78 -3.79
N THR A 105 16.75 -9.40 -4.74
CA THR A 105 17.97 -8.86 -5.33
C THR A 105 17.76 -7.53 -6.07
N THR A 106 16.51 -7.15 -6.35
CA THR A 106 16.17 -5.89 -6.99
C THR A 106 16.32 -4.69 -6.04
N TRP A 107 15.94 -4.83 -4.77
CA TRP A 107 15.91 -3.71 -3.79
C TRP A 107 16.69 -3.97 -2.51
N ASP A 108 17.16 -5.20 -2.28
CA ASP A 108 18.02 -5.55 -1.17
C ASP A 108 19.48 -5.66 -1.63
N ASP A 109 20.41 -5.04 -0.88
CA ASP A 109 21.85 -5.16 -1.09
C ASP A 109 22.43 -6.54 -0.70
N TYR A 110 21.57 -7.52 -0.41
CA TYR A 110 21.97 -8.81 0.16
C TYR A 110 22.27 -9.85 -0.94
N GLU A 111 23.40 -10.54 -0.81
CA GLU A 111 23.78 -11.71 -1.64
C GLU A 111 22.88 -12.95 -1.42
N HIS A 112 21.80 -12.84 -0.64
CA HIS A 112 21.03 -13.98 -0.13
C HIS A 112 19.96 -14.50 -1.09
N GLY A 113 19.90 -13.94 -2.32
CA GLY A 113 19.07 -14.44 -3.41
C GLY A 113 17.67 -13.84 -3.45
N GLU A 114 16.85 -14.34 -4.38
CA GLU A 114 15.51 -13.84 -4.66
C GLU A 114 14.45 -14.79 -4.06
N SER A 115 13.53 -14.27 -3.25
CA SER A 115 12.41 -15.06 -2.76
C SER A 115 11.33 -15.25 -3.83
N SER A 116 10.64 -16.40 -3.83
CA SER A 116 9.53 -16.64 -4.78
C SER A 116 8.39 -15.64 -4.60
N THR A 117 8.18 -15.14 -3.39
CA THR A 117 7.24 -14.07 -3.10
C THR A 117 7.64 -12.75 -3.76
N ALA A 118 8.92 -12.39 -3.71
CA ALA A 118 9.41 -11.20 -4.39
C ALA A 118 9.23 -11.30 -5.91
N ILE A 119 9.58 -12.44 -6.53
CA ILE A 119 9.32 -12.68 -7.97
C ILE A 119 7.83 -12.51 -8.28
N SER A 120 6.96 -13.17 -7.51
CA SER A 120 5.51 -13.06 -7.69
C SER A 120 5.00 -11.62 -7.53
N LEU A 121 5.57 -10.85 -6.60
CA LEU A 121 5.23 -9.44 -6.40
C LEU A 121 5.66 -8.60 -7.60
N GLN A 122 6.87 -8.80 -8.14
CA GLN A 122 7.38 -8.10 -9.32
C GLN A 122 6.56 -8.41 -10.57
N ASP A 123 6.22 -9.68 -10.79
CA ASP A 123 5.35 -10.10 -11.90
C ASP A 123 3.95 -9.48 -11.78
N THR A 124 3.43 -9.39 -10.56
CA THR A 124 2.12 -8.78 -10.28
C THR A 124 2.14 -7.27 -10.48
N ALA A 125 3.19 -6.60 -10.01
CA ALA A 125 3.40 -5.17 -10.19
C ALA A 125 3.44 -4.80 -11.68
N SER A 126 4.18 -5.59 -12.48
CA SER A 126 4.28 -5.42 -13.93
C SER A 126 2.91 -5.53 -14.62
N GLN A 127 2.08 -6.49 -14.20
CA GLN A 127 0.75 -6.69 -14.76
C GLN A 127 -0.25 -5.56 -14.45
N ILE A 128 -0.04 -4.82 -13.36
CA ILE A 128 -0.85 -3.64 -13.02
C ILE A 128 -0.21 -2.33 -13.48
N GLY A 129 0.77 -2.39 -14.38
CA GLY A 129 1.37 -1.22 -15.05
C GLY A 129 2.46 -0.52 -14.25
N LEU A 130 3.04 -1.19 -13.24
CA LEU A 130 4.15 -0.66 -12.48
C LEU A 130 5.48 -1.17 -13.03
N GLU A 131 6.48 -0.30 -13.00
CA GLU A 131 7.86 -0.62 -13.31
C GLU A 131 8.72 -0.29 -12.09
N TRP A 132 9.85 -0.99 -11.95
CA TRP A 132 10.86 -0.64 -10.95
C TRP A 132 11.50 0.71 -11.29
N ALA A 133 11.61 1.57 -10.28
CA ALA A 133 12.20 2.91 -10.39
C ALA A 133 13.67 2.92 -9.97
#